data_AF-A0A0J9VPX9-F1
#
_entry.id   AF-A0A0J9VPX9-F1
#
_cell.length_a   1.000
_cell.length_b   1.000
_cell.length_c   1.000
_cell.angle_alpha   90.00
_cell.angle_beta   90.00
_cell.angle_gamma   90.00
#
_symmetry.space_group_name_H-M   'P 1'
#
loop_
_entity.id
_entity.type
_entity.pdbx_description
1 polymer ?
#
loop_
_entity_poly.entity_id
_entity_poly.type
_entity_poly.pdbx_seq_one_letter_code
_entity_poly.pdbx_strand_id
1 'polypeptide(L)'
;MADDKGAYLTFDNASNGSLFIVWRKEKVDNALMFIRPTKAVAEFKFSSNSGKSELIRNLQSDKKLFFSGLCQFIKEARDIKGVVTLLSHFNDTFPIKVNVYFLKGNNVVPLSVGVPFDLDGVDAVSVLPQGSSSLQVKTMKKDMFVSRGNSEGASVSF
;
A
#
# COMPACT_ATOMS: atom_id res chain seq x y z
N MET A 1 3.03 -3.57 -23.62
CA MET A 1 1.88 -4.36 -23.13
C MET A 1 1.92 -4.25 -21.61
N ALA A 2 1.15 -3.31 -21.04
CA ALA A 2 1.11 -3.14 -19.60
C ALA A 2 0.29 -4.31 -19.03
N ASP A 3 0.84 -4.99 -18.03
CA ASP A 3 0.15 -6.10 -17.37
C ASP A 3 -0.87 -5.47 -16.42
N ASP A 4 -2.10 -5.25 -16.92
CA ASP A 4 -3.23 -4.76 -16.13
C ASP A 4 -3.84 -5.85 -15.23
N LYS A 5 -3.14 -6.99 -15.09
CA LYS A 5 -3.54 -8.08 -14.22
C LYS A 5 -2.84 -7.95 -12.88
N GLY A 6 -3.62 -7.76 -11.83
CA GLY A 6 -3.08 -7.61 -10.49
C GLY A 6 -4.13 -7.28 -9.45
N ALA A 7 -3.67 -6.70 -8.34
CA ALA A 7 -4.54 -6.23 -7.28
C ALA A 7 -4.59 -4.71 -7.29
N TYR A 8 -5.80 -4.17 -7.20
CA TYR A 8 -6.06 -2.74 -7.17
C TYR A 8 -6.62 -2.36 -5.81
N LEU A 9 -6.06 -1.31 -5.20
CA LEU A 9 -6.61 -0.75 -3.99
C LEU A 9 -7.69 0.26 -4.37
N THR A 10 -8.92 0.03 -3.96
CA THR A 10 -10.04 0.95 -4.18
C THR A 10 -10.52 1.47 -2.84
N PHE A 11 -10.84 2.75 -2.76
CA PHE A 11 -11.50 3.34 -1.61
C PHE A 11 -12.98 3.50 -1.93
N ASP A 12 -13.83 3.06 -1.00
CA ASP A 12 -15.27 3.21 -1.06
C ASP A 12 -15.71 4.09 0.10
N ASN A 13 -16.52 5.12 -0.14
CA ASN A 13 -17.00 6.00 0.92
C ASN A 13 -18.18 5.40 1.72
N ALA A 14 -18.70 4.25 1.31
CA ALA A 14 -19.73 3.54 2.05
C ALA A 14 -19.22 3.12 3.45
N SER A 15 -20.13 3.12 4.42
CA SER A 15 -19.87 2.71 5.80
C SER A 15 -18.68 3.44 6.44
N ASN A 16 -18.71 4.78 6.39
CA ASN A 16 -17.68 5.66 6.98
C ASN A 16 -16.29 5.50 6.33
N GLY A 17 -16.22 5.12 5.06
CA GLY A 17 -14.97 4.91 4.32
C GLY A 17 -14.36 3.55 4.57
N SER A 18 -14.15 2.76 3.52
CA SER A 18 -13.55 1.43 3.56
C SER A 18 -12.58 1.22 2.40
N LEU A 19 -11.47 0.52 2.65
CA LEU A 19 -10.50 0.14 1.65
C LEU A 19 -10.74 -1.31 1.23
N PHE A 20 -10.81 -1.52 -0.08
CA PHE A 20 -10.97 -2.83 -0.67
C PHE A 20 -9.77 -3.12 -1.57
N ILE A 21 -9.25 -4.34 -1.48
CA ILE A 21 -8.35 -4.90 -2.47
C ILE A 21 -9.19 -5.64 -3.51
N VAL A 22 -9.00 -5.30 -4.79
CA VAL A 22 -9.74 -5.88 -5.91
C VAL A 22 -8.76 -6.50 -6.89
N TRP A 23 -8.76 -7.82 -6.95
CA TRP A 23 -8.01 -8.63 -7.90
C TRP A 23 -8.74 -8.65 -9.23
N ARG A 24 -8.15 -8.03 -10.25
CA ARG A 24 -8.69 -8.01 -11.61
C ARG A 24 -7.60 -8.38 -12.61
N LYS A 25 -8.04 -8.93 -13.74
CA LYS A 25 -7.18 -9.18 -14.90
C LYS A 25 -7.16 -7.99 -15.87
N GLU A 26 -7.88 -6.93 -15.51
CA GLU A 26 -8.13 -5.73 -16.29
C GLU A 26 -7.91 -4.51 -15.39
N LYS A 27 -7.66 -3.38 -16.03
CA LYS A 27 -7.44 -2.11 -15.36
C LYS A 27 -8.69 -1.69 -14.59
N VAL A 28 -8.50 -1.29 -13.34
CA VAL A 28 -9.56 -0.72 -12.50
C VAL A 28 -9.39 0.79 -12.44
N ASP A 29 -10.40 1.52 -12.91
CA ASP A 29 -10.49 2.98 -12.76
C ASP A 29 -10.77 3.36 -11.30
N ASN A 30 -10.27 4.51 -10.87
CA ASN A 30 -10.32 5.01 -9.48
C ASN A 30 -9.54 4.16 -8.45
N ALA A 31 -8.57 3.36 -8.90
CA ALA A 31 -7.65 2.70 -8.00
C ALA A 31 -6.62 3.70 -7.43
N LEU A 32 -6.35 3.54 -6.14
CA LEU A 32 -5.37 4.27 -5.34
C LEU A 32 -3.95 3.70 -5.52
N MET A 33 -3.85 2.38 -5.49
CA MET A 33 -2.58 1.65 -5.65
C MET A 33 -2.80 0.44 -6.52
N PHE A 34 -1.72 0.01 -7.17
CA PHE A 34 -1.70 -1.18 -8.01
C PHE A 34 -0.58 -2.11 -7.57
N ILE A 35 -0.89 -3.40 -7.47
CA ILE A 35 0.08 -4.46 -7.23
C ILE A 35 0.14 -5.29 -8.49
N ARG A 36 1.33 -5.28 -9.10
CA ARG A 36 1.66 -6.15 -10.20
C ARG A 36 2.32 -7.42 -9.67
N PRO A 37 1.66 -8.58 -9.70
CA PRO A 37 2.31 -9.82 -9.34
C PRO A 37 3.43 -10.16 -10.32
N THR A 38 4.61 -10.51 -9.82
CA THR A 38 5.70 -11.03 -10.68
C THR A 38 5.58 -12.53 -10.91
N LYS A 39 4.86 -13.23 -10.02
CA LYS A 39 4.58 -14.66 -10.08
C LYS A 39 3.11 -14.93 -10.35
N ALA A 40 2.79 -16.14 -10.78
CA ALA A 40 1.41 -16.59 -10.88
C ALA A 40 0.73 -16.52 -9.51
N VAL A 41 -0.21 -15.58 -9.37
CA VAL A 41 -1.05 -15.47 -8.16
C VAL A 41 -2.06 -16.60 -8.18
N ALA A 42 -2.28 -17.20 -7.01
CA ALA A 42 -3.25 -18.27 -6.83
C ALA A 42 -4.64 -17.84 -7.34
N GLU A 43 -5.29 -18.69 -8.14
CA GLU A 43 -6.61 -18.42 -8.70
C GLU A 43 -7.66 -18.14 -7.62
N PHE A 44 -7.48 -18.68 -6.42
CA PHE A 44 -8.30 -18.37 -5.26
C PHE A 44 -8.35 -16.87 -4.93
N LYS A 45 -7.29 -16.07 -5.15
CA LYS A 45 -7.39 -14.61 -4.90
C LYS A 45 -8.28 -13.89 -5.91
N PHE A 46 -8.41 -14.42 -7.12
CA PHE A 46 -9.34 -13.90 -8.13
C PHE A 46 -10.75 -14.48 -7.99
N SER A 47 -10.88 -15.71 -7.49
CA SER A 47 -12.17 -16.40 -7.36
C SER A 47 -12.84 -16.14 -6.01
N SER A 48 -12.07 -15.96 -4.94
CA SER A 48 -12.59 -15.75 -3.59
C SER A 48 -13.21 -14.37 -3.48
N ASN A 49 -14.47 -14.33 -3.01
CA ASN A 49 -15.28 -13.12 -2.88
C ASN A 49 -15.30 -12.24 -4.15
N SER A 50 -15.34 -12.88 -5.33
CA SER A 50 -15.27 -12.23 -6.65
C SER A 50 -14.02 -11.38 -6.88
N GLY A 51 -12.90 -11.76 -6.23
CA GLY A 51 -11.66 -11.02 -6.27
C GLY A 51 -11.66 -9.76 -5.42
N LYS A 52 -12.72 -9.48 -4.65
CA LYS A 52 -12.81 -8.30 -3.78
C LYS A 52 -12.60 -8.71 -2.32
N SER A 53 -11.68 -8.09 -1.61
CA SER A 53 -11.54 -8.29 -0.16
C SER A 53 -11.54 -6.95 0.56
N GLU A 54 -12.27 -6.87 1.66
CA GLU A 54 -12.25 -5.71 2.55
C GLU A 54 -10.96 -5.76 3.37
N LEU A 55 -10.12 -4.74 3.25
CA LEU A 55 -8.90 -4.63 4.05
C LEU A 55 -9.19 -3.94 5.38
N ILE A 56 -9.90 -2.82 5.32
CA ILE A 56 -10.23 -2.03 6.50
C ILE A 56 -11.47 -1.19 6.25
N ARG A 57 -12.26 -0.98 7.30
CA ARG A 57 -13.50 -0.19 7.28
C ARG A 57 -13.45 0.90 8.35
N ASN A 58 -14.39 1.84 8.28
CA ASN A 58 -14.57 2.92 9.26
C ASN A 58 -13.40 3.93 9.29
N LEU A 59 -12.86 4.25 8.11
CA LEU A 59 -11.71 5.14 7.90
C LEU A 59 -11.97 6.60 8.31
N GLN A 60 -13.22 7.06 8.32
CA GLN A 60 -13.59 8.39 8.80
C GLN A 60 -13.37 8.56 10.31
N SER A 61 -13.47 7.49 11.10
CA SER A 61 -13.21 7.57 12.53
C SER A 61 -11.74 7.81 12.83
N ASP A 62 -10.84 7.19 12.06
CA ASP A 62 -9.40 7.32 12.27
C ASP A 62 -8.63 7.31 10.94
N LYS A 63 -7.94 8.43 10.66
CA LYS A 63 -7.02 8.51 9.51
C LYS A 63 -5.89 7.48 9.63
N LYS A 64 -5.56 7.04 10.85
CA LYS A 64 -4.58 5.97 11.09
C LYS A 64 -4.99 4.63 10.50
N LEU A 65 -6.29 4.34 10.46
CA LEU A 65 -6.81 3.14 9.81
C LEU A 65 -6.51 3.18 8.31
N PHE A 66 -6.58 4.35 7.68
CA PHE A 66 -6.24 4.48 6.26
C PHE A 66 -4.79 4.11 5.98
N PHE A 67 -3.86 4.62 6.79
CA PHE A 67 -2.45 4.26 6.69
C PHE A 67 -2.23 2.76 6.96
N SER A 68 -2.95 2.19 7.94
CA SER A 68 -2.88 0.77 8.27
C SER A 68 -3.39 -0.11 7.12
N GLY A 69 -4.48 0.30 6.45
CA GLY A 69 -5.01 -0.38 5.27
C GLY A 69 -4.02 -0.37 4.09
N LEU A 70 -3.31 0.73 3.88
CA LEU A 70 -2.23 0.82 2.89
C LEU A 70 -1.08 -0.13 3.24
N CYS A 71 -0.64 -0.17 4.50
CA CYS A 71 0.35 -1.14 4.97
C CYS A 71 -0.09 -2.59 4.72
N GLN A 72 -1.36 -2.93 4.99
CA GLN A 72 -1.90 -4.26 4.73
C GLN A 72 -1.91 -4.60 3.23
N PHE A 73 -2.31 -3.65 2.38
CA PHE A 73 -2.26 -3.84 0.93
C PHE A 73 -0.83 -4.13 0.44
N ILE A 74 0.16 -3.38 0.94
CA ILE A 74 1.57 -3.60 0.61
C ILE A 74 2.06 -4.95 1.15
N LYS A 75 1.60 -5.37 2.34
CA LYS A 75 1.91 -6.69 2.88
C LYS A 75 1.41 -7.80 1.96
N GLU A 76 0.20 -7.67 1.42
CA GLU A 76 -0.33 -8.60 0.43
C GLU A 76 0.54 -8.64 -0.83
N ALA A 77 1.03 -7.48 -1.28
CA ALA A 77 1.95 -7.40 -2.41
C ALA A 77 3.25 -8.15 -2.15
N ARG A 78 3.82 -8.05 -0.94
CA ARG A 78 5.03 -8.80 -0.57
C ARG A 78 4.79 -10.30 -0.56
N ASP A 79 3.66 -10.76 -0.02
CA ASP A 79 3.30 -12.18 0.07
C ASP A 79 3.30 -12.86 -1.30
N ILE A 80 2.71 -12.20 -2.30
CA ILE A 80 2.69 -12.69 -3.68
C ILE A 80 3.99 -12.42 -4.47
N LYS A 81 5.01 -11.86 -3.83
CA LYS A 81 6.22 -11.33 -4.48
C LYS A 81 5.89 -10.37 -5.63
N GLY A 82 4.97 -9.45 -5.38
CA GLY A 82 4.50 -8.45 -6.31
C GLY A 82 5.24 -7.13 -6.18
N VAL A 83 5.16 -6.35 -7.24
CA VAL A 83 5.66 -4.99 -7.34
C VAL A 83 4.51 -4.05 -7.05
N VAL A 84 4.69 -3.14 -6.09
CA VAL A 84 3.67 -2.16 -5.72
C VAL A 84 3.92 -0.85 -6.44
N THR A 85 2.86 -0.23 -6.95
CA THR A 85 2.90 1.05 -7.64
C THR A 85 1.84 1.97 -7.05
N LEU A 86 2.25 3.15 -6.62
CA LEU A 86 1.32 4.19 -6.18
C LEU A 86 0.77 4.92 -7.40
N LEU A 87 -0.55 4.91 -7.62
CA LEU A 87 -1.13 5.50 -8.83
C LEU A 87 -1.26 7.02 -8.67
N SER A 88 -1.10 7.76 -9.77
CA SER A 88 -1.20 9.24 -9.75
C SER A 88 -2.56 9.74 -9.28
N HIS A 89 -3.62 8.98 -9.55
CA HIS A 89 -4.98 9.28 -9.09
C HIS A 89 -5.07 9.43 -7.56
N PHE A 90 -4.25 8.68 -6.82
CA PHE A 90 -4.15 8.81 -5.37
C PHE A 90 -3.74 10.22 -4.93
N ASN A 91 -2.80 10.84 -5.63
CA ASN A 91 -2.26 12.14 -5.22
C ASN A 91 -3.03 13.32 -5.82
N ASP A 92 -3.68 13.09 -6.97
CA ASP A 92 -4.38 14.13 -7.74
C ASP A 92 -5.84 14.30 -7.29
N THR A 93 -6.55 13.19 -7.09
CA THR A 93 -7.98 13.20 -6.77
C THR A 93 -8.28 12.98 -5.29
N PHE A 94 -7.40 12.28 -4.57
CA PHE A 94 -7.64 11.95 -3.16
C PHE A 94 -7.20 13.10 -2.24
N PRO A 95 -8.05 13.55 -1.30
CA PRO A 95 -7.71 14.67 -0.40
C PRO A 95 -6.64 14.31 0.64
N ILE A 96 -6.41 13.01 0.89
CA ILE A 96 -5.43 12.52 1.87
C ILE A 96 -4.13 12.15 1.16
N LYS A 97 -3.12 13.02 1.27
CA LYS A 97 -1.79 12.78 0.70
C LYS A 97 -0.87 12.10 1.70
N VAL A 98 -0.25 11.00 1.26
CA VAL A 98 0.59 10.14 2.10
C VAL A 98 1.89 9.81 1.39
N ASN A 99 2.94 9.64 2.18
CA ASN A 99 4.24 9.14 1.75
C ASN A 99 4.41 7.72 2.27
N VAL A 100 4.76 6.81 1.36
CA VAL A 100 5.09 5.42 1.69
C VAL A 100 6.60 5.29 1.71
N TYR A 101 7.15 4.70 2.75
CA TYR A 101 8.57 4.43 2.91
C TYR A 101 8.78 2.94 3.12
N PHE A 102 9.83 2.40 2.51
CA PHE A 102 10.27 1.03 2.67
C PHE A 102 11.60 0.99 3.40
N LEU A 103 11.78 -0.01 4.25
CA LEU A 103 13.03 -0.31 4.91
C LEU A 103 13.63 -1.58 4.31
N LYS A 104 14.87 -1.49 3.82
CA LYS A 104 15.65 -2.61 3.30
C LYS A 104 16.98 -2.69 4.04
N GLY A 105 17.08 -3.64 4.97
CA GLY A 105 18.10 -3.69 6.01
C GLY A 105 18.05 -2.44 6.88
N ASN A 106 18.96 -1.51 6.61
CA ASN A 106 19.02 -0.20 7.26
C ASN A 106 18.71 0.96 6.31
N ASN A 107 18.45 0.74 5.02
CA ASN A 107 18.19 1.80 4.06
C ASN A 107 16.70 2.12 4.01
N VAL A 108 16.36 3.40 4.07
CA VAL A 108 14.98 3.87 3.93
C VAL A 108 14.79 4.40 2.52
N VAL A 109 13.80 3.86 1.81
CA VAL A 109 13.52 4.18 0.41
C VAL A 109 12.08 4.66 0.28
N PRO A 110 11.83 5.92 -0.12
CA PRO A 110 10.49 6.41 -0.37
C PRO A 110 9.92 5.85 -1.68
N LEU A 111 8.62 5.54 -1.68
CA LEU A 111 7.87 5.19 -2.88
C LEU A 111 7.55 6.45 -3.68
N SER A 112 7.91 6.46 -4.96
CA SER A 112 7.51 7.53 -5.88
C SER A 112 6.21 7.20 -6.59
N VAL A 113 5.36 8.21 -6.77
CA VAL A 113 4.09 8.08 -7.51
C VAL A 113 4.39 7.69 -8.95
N GLY A 114 3.66 6.69 -9.46
CA GLY A 114 3.81 6.14 -10.80
C GLY A 114 5.02 5.23 -10.98
N VAL A 115 5.86 5.06 -9.96
CA VAL A 115 7.07 4.23 -10.04
C VAL A 115 6.80 2.87 -9.41
N PRO A 116 6.95 1.77 -10.17
CA PRO A 116 6.87 0.42 -9.62
C PRO A 116 8.02 0.16 -8.65
N PHE A 117 7.70 -0.34 -7.45
CA PHE A 117 8.67 -0.68 -6.42
C PHE A 117 8.57 -2.15 -6.02
N ASP A 118 9.72 -2.82 -6.01
CA ASP A 118 9.82 -4.22 -5.67
C ASP A 118 9.99 -4.42 -4.16
N LEU A 119 9.16 -5.31 -3.59
CA LEU A 119 9.12 -5.56 -2.15
C LEU A 119 10.06 -6.70 -1.71
N ASP A 120 10.87 -7.23 -2.60
CA ASP A 120 11.84 -8.28 -2.29
C ASP A 120 12.95 -7.75 -1.38
N GLY A 121 13.15 -8.45 -0.26
CA GLY A 121 14.09 -8.05 0.78
C GLY A 121 13.66 -6.83 1.59
N VAL A 122 12.39 -6.39 1.52
CA VAL A 122 11.87 -5.35 2.42
C VAL A 122 11.62 -5.95 3.82
N ASP A 123 12.18 -5.28 4.83
CA ASP A 123 12.10 -5.59 6.25
C ASP A 123 10.90 -4.95 6.94
N ALA A 124 10.50 -3.75 6.50
CA ALA A 124 9.36 -3.03 7.02
C ALA A 124 8.84 -2.00 5.99
N VAL A 125 7.58 -1.63 6.12
CA VAL A 125 6.98 -0.50 5.39
C VAL A 125 6.26 0.40 6.38
N SER A 126 6.32 1.71 6.11
CA SER A 126 5.64 2.73 6.90
C SER A 126 4.95 3.70 5.97
N VAL A 127 3.73 4.09 6.34
CA VAL A 127 2.90 5.04 5.63
C VAL A 127 2.67 6.23 6.55
N LEU A 128 3.07 7.42 6.09
CA LEU A 128 2.99 8.66 6.85
C LEU A 128 2.24 9.72 6.05
N PRO A 129 1.63 10.71 6.72
CA PRO A 129 1.08 11.87 6.01
C PRO A 129 2.19 12.64 5.28
N GLN A 130 1.87 13.30 4.16
CA GLN A 130 2.84 14.02 3.31
C GLN A 130 3.69 15.05 4.09
N GLY A 131 3.15 15.63 5.16
CA GLY A 131 3.85 16.61 6.00
C GLY A 131 4.92 16.02 6.93
N SER A 132 5.05 14.69 7.00
CA SER A 132 6.04 14.06 7.87
C SER A 132 7.38 13.83 7.17
N SER A 133 8.42 14.40 7.74
CA SER A 133 9.83 14.17 7.37
C SER A 133 10.53 13.16 8.28
N SER A 134 9.82 12.52 9.22
CA SER A 134 10.43 11.62 10.22
C SER A 134 11.11 10.39 9.63
N LEU A 135 10.67 9.95 8.45
CA LEU A 135 11.29 8.85 7.70
C LEU A 135 12.08 9.32 6.48
N GLN A 136 12.25 10.63 6.29
CA GLN A 136 13.01 11.20 5.17
C GLN A 136 14.52 11.18 5.48
N VAL A 137 15.04 9.98 5.74
CA VAL A 137 16.45 9.73 6.06
C VAL A 137 17.02 8.69 5.10
N LYS A 138 18.33 8.68 4.90
CA LYS A 138 18.98 7.66 4.05
C LYS A 138 18.96 6.28 4.70
N THR A 139 19.22 6.25 6.00
CA THR A 139 19.32 5.01 6.76
C THR A 139 18.67 5.13 8.13
N MET A 140 17.98 4.08 8.58
CA MET A 140 17.42 4.00 9.92
C MET A 140 17.32 2.55 10.40
N LYS A 141 17.36 2.35 11.72
CA LYS A 141 17.14 1.02 12.32
C LYS A 141 15.67 0.61 12.21
N LYS A 142 15.41 -0.68 12.02
CA LYS A 142 14.05 -1.27 11.93
C LYS A 142 13.14 -0.87 13.08
N ASP A 143 13.63 -0.97 14.31
CA ASP A 143 12.85 -0.64 15.50
C ASP A 143 12.38 0.83 15.49
N MET A 144 13.30 1.74 15.18
CA MET A 144 13.01 3.17 15.07
C MET A 144 12.09 3.49 13.89
N PHE A 145 12.23 2.78 12.77
CA PHE A 145 11.39 2.92 11.58
C PHE A 145 9.93 2.56 11.84
N VAL A 146 9.70 1.43 12.51
CA VAL A 146 8.36 0.97 12.90
C VAL A 146 7.79 1.89 13.98
N SER A 147 8.60 2.26 14.98
CA SER A 147 8.17 3.14 16.06
C SER A 147 7.73 4.52 15.54
N ARG A 148 8.53 5.14 14.68
CA ARG A 148 8.20 6.43 14.03
C ARG A 148 6.96 6.30 13.13
N GLY A 149 6.91 5.26 12.30
CA GLY A 149 5.78 5.01 11.41
C GLY A 149 4.46 4.85 12.16
N ASN A 150 4.43 4.09 13.25
CA ASN A 150 3.22 3.95 14.10
C ASN A 150 2.86 5.20 14.89
N SER A 151 3.84 6.02 15.26
CA SER A 151 3.61 7.26 16.00
C SER A 151 2.80 8.26 15.17
N GLU A 152 3.23 8.52 13.93
CA GLU A 152 2.62 9.52 13.06
C GLU A 152 1.55 8.97 12.11
N GLY A 153 1.72 7.74 11.62
CA GLY A 153 0.83 7.11 10.66
C GLY A 153 0.59 5.65 11.01
N ALA A 154 1.02 4.75 10.13
CA ALA A 154 1.04 3.32 10.39
C ALA A 154 2.33 2.69 9.84
N SER A 155 2.73 1.58 10.44
CA SER A 155 3.83 0.76 9.94
C SER A 155 3.53 -0.72 10.09
N VAL A 156 4.15 -1.52 9.23
CA VAL A 156 4.16 -2.97 9.36
C VAL A 156 5.58 -3.46 9.15
N SER A 157 6.05 -4.26 10.09
CA SER A 157 7.29 -5.01 9.95
C SER A 157 7.00 -6.39 9.39
N PHE A 158 7.97 -6.91 8.65
CA PHE A 158 7.95 -8.24 8.08
C PHE A 158 8.95 -9.17 8.76
#